data_AF-R9MQW5-F1
#
_entry.id   AF-R9MQW5-F1
#
_cell.length_a   1.000
_cell.length_b   1.000
_cell.length_c   1.000
_cell.angle_alpha   90.00
_cell.angle_beta   90.00
_cell.angle_gamma   90.00
#
_symmetry.space_group_name_H-M   'P 1'
#
loop_
_entity.id
_entity.type
_entity.pdbx_description
1 polymer ?
#
loop_
_entity_poly.entity_id
_entity_poly.type
_entity_poly.pdbx_seq_one_letter_code
_entity_poly.pdbx_strand_id
1 'polypeptide(L)'
;MTGLGRGEDRPPMYGMEELVPLVGKLADRYNGYEDTSVTYEKAQQLMGAVLYCIREAMWAGGNAMASREKVPAQQMYEAGLKAVEEKVKKALEIYNEMMPEFDSYGNRCLYDTFVKGLPEFFKWYDMRFYPQDTILTLDYPLLKDISGYTGIDAVYEFIVCIKKEQHFLKKFSRDYVIGLLREYCGEYEEMVENLSEIVMRMRRQPDNIVD
;
A
#
# COMPACT_ATOMS: atom_id res chain seq x y z
N MET A 1 -3.64 -15.93 8.98
CA MET A 1 -2.61 -15.24 9.78
C MET A 1 -2.34 -13.90 9.12
N THR A 2 -2.66 -12.73 9.66
CA THR A 2 -3.45 -12.28 10.82
C THR A 2 -3.90 -10.90 10.38
N GLY A 3 -5.20 -10.70 10.19
CA GLY A 3 -5.75 -9.36 10.12
C GLY A 3 -5.72 -8.81 11.53
N LEU A 4 -4.65 -8.11 11.90
CA LEU A 4 -4.67 -7.26 13.08
C LEU A 4 -5.47 -6.01 12.70
N GLY A 5 -6.69 -5.95 13.22
CA GLY A 5 -7.46 -4.71 13.27
C GLY A 5 -6.59 -3.64 13.92
N ARG A 6 -6.56 -2.47 13.28
CA ARG A 6 -5.90 -1.26 13.74
C ARG A 6 -6.69 -0.70 14.94
N GLY A 7 -6.61 -1.40 16.06
CA GLY A 7 -7.03 -0.88 17.36
C GLY A 7 -5.97 0.09 17.89
N GLU A 8 -6.44 1.16 18.51
CA GLU A 8 -5.64 2.23 19.10
C GLU A 8 -4.58 1.71 20.09
N ASP A 9 -3.34 1.58 19.63
CA ASP A 9 -2.16 1.66 20.50
C ASP A 9 -1.35 2.87 20.04
N ARG A 10 -1.56 3.99 20.73
CA ARG A 10 -0.84 5.24 20.48
C ARG A 10 0.64 5.00 20.77
N PRO A 11 1.54 5.19 19.79
CA PRO A 11 2.96 4.98 20.01
C PRO A 11 3.50 5.96 21.08
N PRO A 12 4.60 5.61 21.78
CA PRO A 12 5.27 6.56 22.67
C PRO A 12 5.71 7.76 21.82
N MET A 13 5.06 8.90 22.03
CA MET A 13 5.31 10.11 21.28
C MET A 13 6.72 10.59 21.63
N TYR A 14 7.66 10.50 20.68
CA TYR A 14 8.95 11.17 20.79
C TYR A 14 8.70 12.67 20.88
N GLY A 15 9.40 13.35 21.79
CA GLY A 15 9.32 14.79 21.89
C GLY A 15 10.03 15.47 20.71
N MET A 16 9.71 16.73 20.49
CA MET A 16 10.29 17.52 19.39
C MET A 16 11.82 17.63 19.51
N GLU A 17 12.36 17.58 20.73
CA GLU A 17 13.80 17.56 21.02
C GLU A 17 14.53 16.37 20.39
N GLU A 18 13.84 15.24 20.18
CA GLU A 18 14.40 14.07 19.50
C GLU A 18 14.11 14.07 18.00
N LEU A 19 12.96 14.62 17.59
CA LEU A 19 12.50 14.60 16.19
C LEU A 19 13.12 15.70 15.33
N VAL A 20 13.25 16.93 15.85
CA VAL A 20 13.80 18.08 15.11
C VAL A 20 15.24 17.82 14.63
N PRO A 21 16.15 17.22 15.43
CA PRO A 21 17.48 16.86 14.94
C PRO A 21 17.45 15.86 13.76
N LEU A 22 16.48 14.95 13.71
CA LEU A 22 16.31 14.02 12.58
C LEU A 22 15.89 14.75 11.32
N VAL A 23 14.93 15.66 11.45
CA VAL A 23 14.48 16.52 10.35
C VAL A 23 15.63 17.39 9.83
N GLY A 24 16.43 17.98 10.72
CA GLY A 24 17.64 18.73 10.34
C GLY A 24 18.61 17.90 9.53
N LYS A 25 18.94 16.68 9.99
CA LYS A 25 19.81 15.75 9.23
C LYS A 25 19.24 15.38 7.86
N LEU A 26 17.92 15.22 7.75
CA LEU A 26 17.26 14.95 6.48
C LEU A 26 17.28 16.17 5.55
N ALA A 27 17.06 17.36 6.09
CA ALA A 27 17.15 18.63 5.38
C ALA A 27 18.54 18.86 4.80
N ASP A 28 19.58 18.66 5.61
CA ASP A 28 20.98 18.80 5.17
C ASP A 28 21.29 17.84 4.00
N ARG A 29 20.81 16.58 4.10
CA ARG A 29 20.95 15.60 3.02
C ARG A 29 20.16 15.98 1.77
N TYR A 30 18.98 16.56 1.94
CA TYR A 30 18.11 16.98 0.83
C TYR A 30 18.73 18.14 0.04
N ASN A 31 19.33 19.11 0.73
CA ASN A 31 19.97 20.29 0.13
C ASN A 31 21.44 20.06 -0.28
N GLY A 32 21.95 18.83 -0.18
CA GLY A 32 23.36 18.54 -0.49
C GLY A 32 24.37 19.24 0.43
N TYR A 33 23.95 19.66 1.62
CA TYR A 33 24.74 20.45 2.59
C TYR A 33 25.16 21.85 2.10
N GLU A 34 24.60 22.36 0.99
CA GLU A 34 24.98 23.66 0.41
C GLU A 34 24.10 24.81 0.92
N ASP A 35 22.80 24.57 1.11
CA ASP A 35 21.85 25.55 1.65
C ASP A 35 21.28 25.10 3.00
N THR A 36 21.43 25.94 4.03
CA THR A 36 20.95 25.65 5.40
C THR A 36 19.50 26.07 5.65
N SER A 37 18.89 26.82 4.73
CA SER A 37 17.49 27.23 4.85
C SER A 37 16.56 26.24 4.16
N VAL A 38 15.60 25.72 4.92
CA VAL A 38 14.52 24.86 4.43
C VAL A 38 13.19 25.55 4.69
N THR A 39 12.28 25.51 3.71
CA THR A 39 10.94 26.09 3.89
C THR A 39 10.14 25.34 4.95
N TYR A 40 9.18 26.00 5.58
CA TYR A 40 8.30 25.36 6.57
C TYR A 40 7.61 24.12 6.01
N GLU A 41 7.10 24.20 4.78
CA GLU A 41 6.45 23.10 4.07
C GLU A 41 7.39 21.88 3.93
N LYS A 42 8.65 22.12 3.57
CA LYS A 42 9.65 21.06 3.44
C LYS A 42 10.02 20.47 4.80
N ALA A 43 10.16 21.28 5.84
CA ALA A 43 10.39 20.78 7.20
C ALA A 43 9.22 19.90 7.70
N GLN A 44 7.97 20.30 7.42
CA GLN A 44 6.78 19.52 7.75
C GLN A 44 6.73 18.19 6.97
N GLN A 45 7.09 18.24 5.69
CA GLN A 45 7.16 17.06 4.83
C GLN A 45 8.21 16.05 5.34
N LEU A 46 9.42 16.53 5.69
CA LEU A 46 10.48 15.70 6.27
C LEU A 46 10.13 15.18 7.66
N MET A 47 9.41 15.96 8.48
CA MET A 47 8.84 15.46 9.74
C MET A 47 7.88 14.30 9.48
N GLY A 48 7.04 14.40 8.46
CA GLY A 48 6.17 13.31 8.00
C GLY A 48 6.96 12.05 7.67
N ALA A 49 8.10 12.19 7.00
CA ALA A 49 8.99 11.08 6.65
C ALA A 49 9.56 10.40 7.89
N VAL A 50 10.07 11.18 8.85
CA VAL A 50 10.58 10.67 10.12
C VAL A 50 9.52 9.87 10.86
N LEU A 51 8.32 10.44 11.01
CA LEU A 51 7.22 9.80 11.72
C LEU A 51 6.73 8.53 11.01
N TYR A 52 6.73 8.53 9.68
CA TYR A 52 6.40 7.35 8.88
C TYR A 52 7.37 6.21 9.18
N CYS A 53 8.69 6.45 9.07
CA CYS A 53 9.71 5.43 9.34
C CYS A 53 9.64 4.95 10.79
N ILE A 54 9.52 5.84 11.77
CA ILE A 54 9.40 5.42 13.18
C ILE A 54 8.22 4.47 13.37
N ARG A 55 7.05 4.77 12.79
CA ARG A 55 5.87 3.89 12.85
C ARG A 55 6.14 2.53 12.22
N GLU A 56 6.83 2.50 11.09
CA GLU A 56 7.21 1.27 10.39
C GLU A 56 8.10 0.36 11.23
N ALA A 57 9.08 0.93 11.94
CA ALA A 57 9.92 0.16 12.87
C ALA A 57 9.10 -0.48 13.99
N MET A 58 8.12 0.24 14.55
CA MET A 58 7.27 -0.27 15.62
C MET A 58 6.47 -1.49 15.18
N TRP A 59 5.98 -1.48 13.95
CA TRP A 59 5.21 -2.60 13.40
C TRP A 59 6.10 -3.77 12.96
N ALA A 60 7.30 -3.50 12.43
CA ALA A 60 8.27 -4.54 12.10
C ALA A 60 8.80 -5.27 13.35
N GLY A 61 8.95 -4.57 14.47
CA GLY A 61 9.40 -5.14 15.74
C GLY A 61 8.36 -5.97 16.52
N GLY A 62 7.08 -5.91 16.15
CA GLY A 62 5.99 -6.61 16.84
C GLY A 62 5.91 -6.30 18.36
N ASN A 63 5.36 -7.24 19.14
CA ASN A 63 5.33 -7.18 20.63
C ASN A 63 6.72 -7.21 21.30
N ALA A 64 7.83 -7.28 20.54
CA ALA A 64 9.18 -7.33 21.10
C ALA A 64 9.62 -6.00 21.73
N MET A 65 8.90 -4.90 21.48
CA MET A 65 9.06 -3.63 22.21
C MET A 65 8.36 -3.63 23.59
N ALA A 66 7.97 -4.80 24.12
CA ALA A 66 7.53 -4.96 25.50
C ALA A 66 8.65 -4.71 26.54
N SER A 67 9.86 -4.35 26.12
CA SER A 67 10.89 -3.82 27.02
C SER A 67 10.53 -2.39 27.44
N ARG A 68 10.60 -2.11 28.74
CA ARG A 68 10.27 -0.81 29.34
C ARG A 68 11.25 0.33 29.00
N GLU A 69 12.26 0.08 28.17
CA GLU A 69 13.26 1.08 27.80
C GLU A 69 12.91 1.72 26.45
N LYS A 70 12.78 3.05 26.47
CA LYS A 70 12.52 3.86 25.28
C LYS A 70 13.75 3.80 24.36
N VAL A 71 13.60 3.16 23.21
CA VAL A 71 14.60 3.19 22.14
C VAL A 71 14.74 4.64 21.63
N PRO A 72 15.95 5.17 21.36
CA PRO A 72 16.11 6.53 20.84
C PRO A 72 15.43 6.73 19.48
N ALA A 73 14.86 7.92 19.23
CA ALA A 73 14.15 8.23 17.97
C ALA A 73 15.00 7.96 16.71
N GLN A 74 16.31 8.26 16.77
CA GLN A 74 17.26 8.00 15.68
C GLN A 74 17.31 6.51 15.31
N GLN A 75 17.41 5.62 16.30
CA GLN A 75 17.49 4.18 16.05
C GLN A 75 16.18 3.65 15.47
N MET A 76 15.04 4.13 15.98
CA MET A 76 13.72 3.79 15.44
C MET A 76 13.54 4.30 14.01
N TYR A 77 14.01 5.51 13.71
CA TYR A 77 13.98 6.04 12.35
C TYR A 77 14.80 5.18 11.38
N GLU A 78 16.03 4.80 11.76
CA GLU A 78 16.92 3.97 10.93
C GLU A 78 16.37 2.56 10.72
N ALA A 79 15.89 1.91 11.78
CA ALA A 79 15.19 0.62 11.69
C ALA A 79 13.95 0.73 10.79
N GLY A 80 13.25 1.86 10.89
CA GLY A 80 12.05 2.17 10.14
C GLY A 80 12.29 2.32 8.65
N LEU A 81 13.33 3.08 8.29
CA LEU A 81 13.76 3.24 6.91
C LEU A 81 14.12 1.90 6.29
N LYS A 82 14.79 1.03 7.06
CA LYS A 82 15.12 -0.33 6.61
C LYS A 82 13.86 -1.20 6.43
N ALA A 83 12.89 -1.09 7.34
CA ALA A 83 11.61 -1.78 7.22
C ALA A 83 10.81 -1.32 5.98
N VAL A 84 10.83 -0.01 5.67
CA VAL A 84 10.24 0.52 4.44
C VAL A 84 10.92 -0.10 3.21
N GLU A 85 12.25 -0.11 3.17
CA GLU A 85 13.01 -0.71 2.06
C GLU A 85 12.68 -2.20 1.87
N GLU A 86 12.63 -2.96 2.95
CA GLU A 86 12.26 -4.39 2.93
C GLU A 86 10.82 -4.59 2.45
N LYS A 87 9.88 -3.73 2.87
CA LYS A 87 8.49 -3.80 2.42
C LYS A 87 8.36 -3.46 0.93
N VAL A 88 9.11 -2.48 0.42
CA VAL A 88 9.18 -2.17 -1.03
C VAL A 88 9.64 -3.39 -1.81
N LYS A 89 10.75 -4.01 -1.39
CA LYS A 89 11.29 -5.23 -2.03
C LYS A 89 10.26 -6.34 -2.05
N LYS A 90 9.62 -6.61 -0.90
CA LYS A 90 8.59 -7.63 -0.79
C LYS A 90 7.36 -7.34 -1.65
N ALA A 91 6.91 -6.09 -1.71
CA ALA A 91 5.79 -5.69 -2.58
C ALA A 91 6.12 -5.95 -4.06
N LEU A 92 7.34 -5.58 -4.48
CA LEU A 92 7.83 -5.79 -5.83
C LEU A 92 7.98 -7.27 -6.18
N GLU A 93 8.48 -8.09 -5.25
CA GLU A 93 8.53 -9.55 -5.38
C GLU A 93 7.15 -10.14 -5.62
N ILE A 94 6.17 -9.80 -4.77
CA ILE A 94 4.79 -10.28 -4.91
C ILE A 94 4.18 -9.84 -6.25
N TYR A 95 4.42 -8.59 -6.66
CA TYR A 95 3.97 -8.07 -7.94
C TYR A 95 4.55 -8.90 -9.10
N ASN A 96 5.88 -9.08 -9.14
CA ASN A 96 6.55 -9.83 -10.20
C ASN A 96 6.14 -11.32 -10.23
N GLU A 97 5.90 -11.94 -9.08
CA GLU A 97 5.35 -13.30 -9.00
C GLU A 97 3.96 -13.41 -9.64
N MET A 98 3.12 -12.37 -9.48
CA MET A 98 1.75 -12.38 -10.00
C MET A 98 1.68 -12.10 -11.49
N MET A 99 2.57 -11.24 -12.00
CA MET A 99 2.49 -10.70 -13.37
C MET A 99 2.32 -11.75 -14.48
N PRO A 100 3.03 -12.90 -14.50
CA PRO A 100 2.91 -13.88 -15.59
C PRO A 100 1.51 -14.47 -15.76
N GLU A 101 0.73 -14.53 -14.69
CA GLU A 101 -0.60 -15.12 -14.68
C GLU A 101 -1.69 -14.10 -14.30
N PHE A 102 -1.36 -12.81 -14.33
CA PHE A 102 -2.31 -11.75 -14.02
C PHE A 102 -3.31 -11.58 -15.17
N ASP A 103 -4.59 -11.45 -14.84
CA ASP A 103 -5.64 -11.13 -15.81
C ASP A 103 -6.52 -10.00 -15.25
N SER A 104 -6.72 -8.95 -16.04
CA SER A 104 -7.65 -7.87 -15.71
C SER A 104 -9.10 -8.22 -16.04
N TYR A 105 -9.33 -9.36 -16.69
CA TYR A 105 -10.63 -9.82 -17.20
C TYR A 105 -11.31 -8.79 -18.12
N GLY A 106 -10.53 -7.87 -18.71
CA GLY A 106 -11.03 -6.77 -19.55
C GLY A 106 -11.35 -5.48 -18.80
N ASN A 107 -11.30 -5.46 -17.46
CA ASN A 107 -11.52 -4.24 -16.69
C ASN A 107 -10.34 -3.27 -16.83
N ARG A 108 -10.62 -2.05 -17.31
CA ARG A 108 -9.60 -1.04 -17.59
C ARG A 108 -9.03 -0.43 -16.34
N CYS A 109 -9.86 -0.17 -15.32
CA CYS A 109 -9.40 0.40 -14.06
C CYS A 109 -8.35 -0.53 -13.39
N LEU A 110 -8.65 -1.82 -13.29
CA LEU A 110 -7.73 -2.83 -12.78
C LEU A 110 -6.44 -2.91 -13.62
N TYR A 111 -6.56 -2.90 -14.95
CA TYR A 111 -5.40 -2.94 -15.85
C TYR A 111 -4.52 -1.70 -15.69
N ASP A 112 -5.10 -0.50 -15.71
CA ASP A 112 -4.36 0.75 -15.62
C ASP A 112 -3.67 0.89 -14.27
N THR A 113 -4.36 0.62 -13.15
CA THR A 113 -3.73 0.68 -11.83
C THR A 113 -2.64 -0.39 -11.68
N PHE A 114 -2.92 -1.64 -12.02
CA PHE A 114 -1.99 -2.75 -11.73
C PHE A 114 -0.84 -2.86 -12.74
N VAL A 115 -1.11 -2.72 -14.04
CA VAL A 115 -0.12 -2.96 -15.11
C VAL A 115 0.64 -1.69 -15.48
N LYS A 116 0.01 -0.51 -15.41
CA LYS A 116 0.68 0.77 -15.72
C LYS A 116 1.11 1.52 -14.47
N GLY A 117 0.24 1.61 -13.46
CA GLY A 117 0.45 2.39 -12.25
C GLY A 117 1.54 1.83 -11.34
N LEU A 118 1.48 0.54 -11.00
CA LEU A 118 2.45 -0.07 -10.08
C LEU A 118 3.91 0.01 -10.56
N PRO A 119 4.26 -0.23 -11.85
CA PRO A 119 5.62 -0.02 -12.32
C PRO A 119 6.14 1.40 -12.12
N GLU A 120 5.32 2.42 -12.41
CA GLU A 120 5.71 3.82 -12.21
C GLU A 120 5.87 4.15 -10.72
N PHE A 121 5.01 3.59 -9.85
CA PHE A 121 5.20 3.69 -8.40
C PHE A 121 6.58 3.16 -7.99
N PHE A 122 6.92 1.93 -8.34
CA PHE A 122 8.21 1.33 -7.94
C PHE A 122 9.43 2.07 -8.50
N LYS A 123 9.27 2.76 -9.63
CA LYS A 123 10.33 3.54 -10.27
C LYS A 123 10.57 4.88 -9.58
N TRP A 124 9.51 5.56 -9.15
CA TRP A 124 9.58 6.95 -8.67
C TRP A 124 9.42 7.11 -7.16
N TYR A 125 9.03 6.05 -6.44
CA TYR A 125 8.80 6.10 -5.00
C TYR A 125 10.09 6.42 -4.22
N ASP A 126 10.08 7.55 -3.52
CA ASP A 126 11.19 8.01 -2.70
C ASP A 126 11.01 7.59 -1.24
N MET A 127 11.55 6.42 -0.91
CA MET A 127 11.51 5.88 0.45
C MET A 127 12.28 6.71 1.49
N ARG A 128 13.16 7.63 1.07
CA ARG A 128 14.06 8.35 1.99
C ARG A 128 13.47 9.70 2.38
N PHE A 129 13.00 10.44 1.40
CA PHE A 129 12.47 11.78 1.64
C PHE A 129 10.96 11.77 1.68
N TYR A 130 10.25 10.93 0.91
CA TYR A 130 8.78 10.92 0.84
C TYR A 130 8.18 9.52 1.09
N PRO A 131 8.57 8.78 2.15
CA PRO A 131 8.03 7.44 2.40
C PRO A 131 6.52 7.42 2.67
N GLN A 132 5.93 8.55 3.06
CA GLN A 132 4.47 8.68 3.24
C GLN A 132 3.71 8.91 1.94
N ASP A 133 4.38 9.25 0.84
CA ASP A 133 3.71 9.62 -0.41
C ASP A 133 3.41 8.38 -1.24
N THR A 134 2.12 8.13 -1.49
CA THR A 134 1.70 6.99 -2.30
C THR A 134 1.97 7.21 -3.78
N ILE A 135 2.05 8.45 -4.28
CA ILE A 135 2.29 8.87 -5.69
C ILE A 135 1.44 8.17 -6.79
N LEU A 136 0.60 7.20 -6.44
CA LEU A 136 -0.21 6.36 -7.31
C LEU A 136 -1.67 6.45 -6.84
N THR A 137 -2.57 6.69 -7.79
CA THR A 137 -4.00 6.62 -7.54
C THR A 137 -4.46 5.15 -7.58
N LEU A 138 -4.90 4.65 -6.43
CA LEU A 138 -5.39 3.29 -6.26
C LEU A 138 -6.89 3.25 -6.58
N ASP A 139 -7.23 3.62 -7.82
CA ASP A 139 -8.62 3.87 -8.24
C ASP A 139 -9.46 2.59 -8.33
N TYR A 140 -8.81 1.43 -8.45
CA TYR A 140 -9.50 0.14 -8.45
C TYR A 140 -9.98 -0.25 -7.04
N PRO A 141 -11.29 -0.50 -6.84
CA PRO A 141 -11.83 -0.75 -5.51
C PRO A 141 -11.49 -2.15 -4.98
N LEU A 142 -11.24 -2.22 -3.68
CA LEU A 142 -10.93 -3.45 -2.95
C LEU A 142 -12.05 -3.80 -1.97
N LEU A 143 -12.21 -5.10 -1.68
CA LEU A 143 -13.08 -5.58 -0.60
C LEU A 143 -12.60 -5.18 0.81
N LYS A 144 -11.32 -4.81 0.95
CA LYS A 144 -10.73 -4.37 2.22
C LYS A 144 -10.58 -2.85 2.17
N ASP A 145 -11.01 -2.17 3.23
CA ASP A 145 -10.71 -0.74 3.40
C ASP A 145 -9.21 -0.55 3.67
N ILE A 146 -8.56 0.21 2.79
CA ILE A 146 -7.15 0.60 2.90
C ILE A 146 -6.96 2.12 3.01
N SER A 147 -8.03 2.89 3.20
CA SER A 147 -8.00 4.37 3.24
C SER A 147 -7.06 4.95 4.30
N GLY A 148 -6.81 4.22 5.39
CA GLY A 148 -5.87 4.62 6.43
C GLY A 148 -4.41 4.21 6.16
N TYR A 149 -4.08 3.65 5.00
CA TYR A 149 -2.70 3.32 4.61
C TYR A 149 -2.15 4.40 3.68
N THR A 150 -0.84 4.61 3.71
CA THR A 150 -0.14 5.60 2.86
C THR A 150 1.19 5.01 2.40
N GLY A 151 1.88 5.68 1.47
CA GLY A 151 3.18 5.25 0.95
C GLY A 151 3.18 3.80 0.46
N ILE A 152 4.26 3.09 0.76
CA ILE A 152 4.40 1.66 0.46
C ILE A 152 3.36 0.79 1.19
N ASP A 153 2.82 1.22 2.33
CA ASP A 153 1.86 0.39 3.05
C ASP A 153 0.55 0.24 2.29
N ALA A 154 0.10 1.34 1.64
CA ALA A 154 -1.08 1.33 0.79
C ALA A 154 -0.88 0.42 -0.42
N VAL A 155 0.27 0.56 -1.09
CA VAL A 155 0.60 -0.23 -2.29
C VAL A 155 0.77 -1.71 -1.96
N TYR A 156 1.44 -2.04 -0.86
CA TYR A 156 1.61 -3.42 -0.41
C TYR A 156 0.26 -4.08 -0.12
N GLU A 157 -0.62 -3.41 0.65
CA GLU A 157 -1.96 -3.95 0.95
C GLU A 157 -2.81 -4.09 -0.30
N PHE A 158 -2.72 -3.13 -1.22
CA PHE A 158 -3.40 -3.21 -2.51
C PHE A 158 -2.97 -4.46 -3.30
N ILE A 159 -1.66 -4.67 -3.49
CA ILE A 159 -1.13 -5.84 -4.20
C ILE A 159 -1.57 -7.14 -3.52
N VAL A 160 -1.53 -7.21 -2.19
CA VAL A 160 -1.98 -8.39 -1.44
C VAL A 160 -3.47 -8.67 -1.63
N CYS A 161 -4.31 -7.64 -1.69
CA CYS A 161 -5.73 -7.77 -1.99
C CYS A 161 -5.97 -8.26 -3.42
N ILE A 162 -5.29 -7.68 -4.41
CA ILE A 162 -5.37 -8.16 -5.81
C ILE A 162 -4.88 -9.61 -5.92
N LYS A 163 -3.84 -10.01 -5.20
CA LYS A 163 -3.37 -11.42 -5.17
C LYS A 163 -4.47 -12.37 -4.74
N LYS A 164 -5.21 -12.02 -3.69
CA LYS A 164 -6.33 -12.84 -3.17
C LYS A 164 -7.49 -12.89 -4.17
N GLU A 165 -7.79 -11.76 -4.78
CA GLU A 165 -8.82 -11.65 -5.82
C GLU A 165 -8.46 -12.50 -7.06
N GLN A 166 -7.24 -12.39 -7.57
CA GLN A 166 -6.75 -13.22 -8.69
C GLN A 166 -6.80 -14.71 -8.32
N HIS A 167 -6.39 -15.08 -7.11
CA HIS A 167 -6.49 -16.47 -6.63
C HIS A 167 -7.95 -16.97 -6.57
N PHE A 168 -8.90 -16.11 -6.23
CA PHE A 168 -10.32 -16.46 -6.24
C PHE A 168 -10.86 -16.60 -7.67
N LEU A 169 -10.62 -15.61 -8.53
CA LEU A 169 -11.14 -15.58 -9.90
C LEU A 169 -10.56 -16.70 -10.77
N LYS A 170 -9.30 -17.09 -10.56
CA LYS A 170 -8.65 -18.23 -11.24
C LYS A 170 -9.30 -19.59 -10.97
N LYS A 171 -10.22 -19.70 -10.01
CA LYS A 171 -11.01 -20.92 -9.81
C LYS A 171 -12.05 -21.15 -10.91
N PHE A 172 -12.29 -20.14 -11.74
CA PHE A 172 -13.20 -20.18 -12.87
C PHE A 172 -12.44 -19.99 -14.18
N SER A 173 -13.02 -20.45 -15.28
CA SER A 173 -12.47 -20.11 -16.59
C SER A 173 -12.61 -18.60 -16.84
N ARG A 174 -11.65 -18.04 -17.58
CA ARG A 174 -11.65 -16.63 -17.96
C ARG A 174 -12.96 -16.21 -18.64
N ASP A 175 -13.43 -17.02 -19.59
CA ASP A 175 -14.67 -16.74 -20.33
C ASP A 175 -15.91 -16.77 -19.44
N TYR A 176 -15.93 -17.64 -18.42
CA TYR A 176 -17.01 -17.66 -17.43
C TYR A 176 -17.02 -16.38 -16.60
N VAL A 177 -15.86 -15.93 -16.11
CA VAL A 177 -15.77 -14.66 -15.35
C VAL A 177 -16.25 -13.49 -16.21
N ILE A 178 -15.75 -13.38 -17.44
CA ILE A 178 -16.16 -12.33 -18.38
C ILE A 178 -17.66 -12.40 -18.70
N GLY A 179 -18.21 -13.61 -18.88
CA GLY A 179 -19.64 -13.81 -19.09
C GLY A 179 -20.48 -13.24 -17.95
N LEU A 180 -20.12 -13.55 -16.71
CA LEU A 180 -20.81 -13.01 -15.52
C LEU A 180 -20.68 -11.49 -15.41
N LEU A 181 -19.51 -10.94 -15.71
CA LEU A 181 -19.29 -9.49 -15.66
C LEU A 181 -20.14 -8.77 -16.71
N ARG A 182 -20.23 -9.31 -17.93
CA ARG A 182 -21.07 -8.78 -19.02
C ARG A 182 -22.57 -8.87 -18.71
N GLU A 183 -22.99 -9.96 -18.07
CA GLU A 183 -24.37 -10.13 -17.63
C GLU A 183 -24.74 -9.13 -16.53
N TYR A 184 -23.82 -8.86 -15.60
CA TYR A 184 -24.00 -7.83 -14.58
C TYR A 184 -24.06 -6.41 -15.18
N CYS A 185 -23.16 -6.09 -16.12
CA CYS A 185 -23.12 -4.81 -16.81
C CYS A 185 -22.57 -4.97 -18.25
N GLY A 186 -23.32 -4.49 -19.25
CA GLY A 186 -22.90 -4.57 -20.65
C GLY A 186 -21.60 -3.82 -20.98
N GLU A 187 -21.24 -2.81 -20.17
CA GLU A 187 -20.03 -1.99 -20.30
C GLU A 187 -19.08 -2.21 -19.09
N TYR A 188 -19.01 -3.44 -18.58
CA TYR A 188 -18.23 -3.77 -17.39
C TYR A 188 -16.73 -3.42 -17.50
N GLU A 189 -16.19 -3.30 -18.71
CA GLU A 189 -14.79 -2.93 -18.94
C GLU A 189 -14.44 -1.55 -18.36
N GLU A 190 -15.40 -0.62 -18.26
CA GLU A 190 -15.21 0.75 -17.72
C GLU A 190 -15.60 0.88 -16.23
N MET A 191 -16.13 -0.18 -15.64
CA MET A 191 -16.68 -0.15 -14.29
C MET A 191 -15.59 0.00 -13.23
N VAL A 192 -15.92 0.74 -12.17
CA VAL A 192 -15.08 0.92 -10.98
C VAL A 192 -15.71 0.14 -9.83
N GLU A 193 -15.79 -1.19 -9.99
CA GLU A 193 -16.30 -2.13 -8.99
C GLU A 193 -15.35 -3.33 -8.88
N ASN A 194 -15.35 -3.98 -7.71
CA ASN A 194 -14.50 -5.12 -7.46
C ASN A 194 -15.02 -6.37 -8.19
N LEU A 195 -14.22 -6.97 -9.06
CA LEU A 195 -14.64 -8.11 -9.89
C LEU A 195 -15.01 -9.34 -9.07
N SER A 196 -14.27 -9.62 -7.99
CA SER A 196 -14.58 -10.75 -7.10
C SER A 196 -15.93 -10.58 -6.43
N GLU A 197 -16.29 -9.36 -6.04
CA GLU A 197 -17.59 -9.07 -5.45
C GLU A 197 -18.75 -9.42 -6.38
N ILE A 198 -18.64 -9.01 -7.64
CA ILE A 198 -19.67 -9.25 -8.66
C ILE A 198 -19.81 -10.74 -8.92
N VAL A 199 -18.68 -11.45 -9.13
CA VAL A 199 -18.71 -12.90 -9.34
C VAL A 199 -19.34 -13.61 -8.14
N MET A 200 -19.07 -13.18 -6.90
CA MET A 200 -19.73 -13.75 -5.71
C MET A 200 -21.23 -13.48 -5.66
N ARG A 201 -21.68 -12.30 -6.10
CA ARG A 201 -23.11 -11.93 -6.14
C ARG A 201 -23.85 -12.70 -7.22
N MET A 202 -23.33 -12.73 -8.45
CA MET A 202 -23.97 -13.42 -9.58
C MET A 202 -24.08 -14.92 -9.33
N ARG A 203 -23.05 -15.55 -8.74
CA ARG A 203 -23.09 -16.99 -8.39
C ARG A 203 -24.06 -17.36 -7.27
N ARG A 204 -24.55 -16.38 -6.49
CA ARG A 204 -25.52 -16.60 -5.40
C ARG A 204 -26.95 -16.39 -5.84
N GLN A 205 -27.19 -15.85 -7.03
CA GLN A 205 -28.52 -15.86 -7.61
C GLN A 205 -28.80 -17.32 -8.00
N PRO A 206 -29.77 -18.02 -7.36
CA PRO A 206 -30.24 -19.28 -7.92
C PRO A 206 -30.74 -18.96 -9.33
N ASP A 207 -30.29 -19.74 -10.30
CA ASP A 207 -30.74 -19.63 -11.68
C ASP A 207 -32.25 -19.37 -11.71
N ASN A 208 -32.65 -18.37 -12.49
CA ASN A 208 -33.94 -18.42 -13.17
C ASN A 208 -33.95 -19.75 -13.94
N ILE A 209 -34.49 -20.79 -13.30
CA ILE A 209 -35.01 -21.97 -13.95
C ILE A 209 -36.16 -21.45 -14.80
N VAL A 210 -35.88 -21.18 -16.06
CA VAL A 210 -36.91 -21.11 -17.09
C VAL A 210 -36.99 -22.53 -17.66
N ASP A 211 -38.03 -23.24 -17.22
CA ASP A 211 -38.60 -24.41 -17.89
C ASP A 211 -38.89 -24.13 -19.38
#